data_AF-A0A135V039-F1
#
_entry.id   AF-A0A135V039-F1
#
_cell.length_a   1.000
_cell.length_b   1.000
_cell.length_c   1.000
_cell.angle_alpha   90.00
_cell.angle_beta   90.00
_cell.angle_gamma   90.00
#
_symmetry.space_group_name_H-M   'P 1'
#
loop_
_entity.id
_entity.type
_entity.pdbx_description
1 polymer ?
#
loop_
_entity_poly.entity_id
_entity_poly.type
_entity_poly.pdbx_seq_one_letter_code
_entity_poly.pdbx_strand_id
1 'polypeptide(L)'
;MSESIAFSPGPYHIISYGALLGTTFFHSFVNGITMFRVLERPAFATAQNALFPVYFTIQTALPALMALTYPGSRGLLGEQASSITGLLQESNRYTALLPIATMFLTGLVNLAVVLPKTVTVMKARYAQEKKDGKKSYDAAPHSQEMQALNKSFGKLHGISTLINLVGFIAMIQYGFSLAARLD
;
A
#
# COMPACT_ATOMS: atom_id res chain seq x y z
N MET A 1 20.30 9.33 33.49
CA MET A 1 18.83 9.34 33.44
C MET A 1 18.43 8.47 32.26
N SER A 2 17.70 7.38 32.48
CA SER A 2 17.14 6.59 31.37
C SER A 2 16.18 7.50 30.61
N GLU A 3 16.51 7.85 29.37
CA GLU A 3 15.59 8.59 28.51
C GLU A 3 14.26 7.83 28.43
N SER A 4 13.15 8.54 28.58
CA SER A 4 11.84 7.91 28.51
C SER A 4 11.65 7.27 27.13
N ILE A 5 11.22 6.01 27.12
CA ILE A 5 10.96 5.24 25.90
C ILE A 5 9.99 5.97 24.95
N ALA A 6 9.11 6.81 25.51
CA ALA A 6 8.16 7.63 24.75
C ALA A 6 8.83 8.68 23.84
N PHE A 7 10.07 9.09 24.12
CA PHE A 7 10.83 10.00 23.25
C PHE A 7 11.83 9.28 22.34
N SER A 8 11.90 7.95 22.42
CA SER A 8 12.74 7.15 21.53
C SER A 8 12.02 6.89 20.19
N PRO A 9 12.76 6.80 19.06
CA PRO A 9 12.15 6.56 17.75
C PRO A 9 11.60 5.13 17.58
N GLY A 10 12.10 4.16 18.35
CA GLY A 10 11.78 2.73 18.23
C GLY A 10 10.28 2.40 18.31
N PRO A 11 9.53 2.81 19.35
CA PRO A 11 8.10 2.54 19.46
C PRO A 11 7.29 3.06 18.27
N TYR A 12 7.57 4.28 17.82
CA TYR A 12 6.89 4.86 16.66
C TYR A 12 7.19 4.08 15.37
N HIS A 13 8.41 3.57 15.24
CA HIS A 13 8.79 2.71 14.14
C HIS A 13 8.00 1.39 14.13
N ILE A 14 7.94 0.70 15.28
CA ILE A 14 7.21 -0.56 15.43
C ILE A 14 5.71 -0.37 15.18
N ILE A 15 5.11 0.67 15.74
CA ILE A 15 3.67 0.97 15.54
C ILE A 15 3.40 1.27 14.06
N SER A 16 4.26 2.05 13.41
CA SER A 16 4.14 2.37 11.98
C SER A 16 4.26 1.13 11.11
N TYR A 17 5.25 0.27 11.39
CA TYR A 17 5.41 -1.00 10.70
C TYR A 17 4.20 -1.93 10.89
N GLY A 18 3.76 -2.12 12.13
CA GLY A 18 2.61 -2.97 12.46
C GLY A 18 1.31 -2.48 11.83
N ALA A 19 1.05 -1.17 11.89
CA ALA A 19 -0.12 -0.56 11.25
C ALA A 19 -0.08 -0.71 9.72
N LEU A 20 1.08 -0.53 9.09
CA LEU A 20 1.27 -0.68 7.65
C LEU A 20 1.03 -2.12 7.19
N LEU A 21 1.73 -3.07 7.82
CA LEU A 21 1.63 -4.50 7.48
C LEU A 21 0.21 -5.01 7.73
N GLY A 22 -0.35 -4.69 8.90
CA GLY A 22 -1.70 -5.09 9.30
C GLY A 22 -2.77 -4.55 8.36
N THR A 23 -2.73 -3.25 8.04
CA THR A 23 -3.67 -2.63 7.10
C THR A 23 -3.57 -3.26 5.72
N THR A 24 -2.35 -3.44 5.21
CA THR A 24 -2.09 -4.03 3.89
C THR A 24 -2.59 -5.46 3.80
N PHE A 25 -2.26 -6.28 4.79
CA PHE A 25 -2.71 -7.67 4.87
C PHE A 25 -4.24 -7.75 4.97
N PHE A 26 -4.81 -7.07 5.95
CA PHE A 26 -6.24 -7.16 6.22
C PHE A 26 -7.07 -6.66 5.04
N HIS A 27 -6.70 -5.53 4.43
CA HIS A 27 -7.45 -5.02 3.29
C HIS A 27 -7.34 -5.94 2.06
N SER A 28 -6.12 -6.38 1.72
CA SER A 28 -5.87 -7.12 0.48
C SER A 28 -6.41 -8.56 0.52
N PHE A 29 -6.27 -9.24 1.64
CA PHE A 29 -6.53 -10.69 1.74
C PHE A 29 -7.80 -11.04 2.53
N VAL A 30 -8.35 -10.11 3.32
CA VAL A 30 -9.53 -10.38 4.16
C VAL A 30 -10.70 -9.48 3.74
N ASN A 31 -10.59 -8.18 3.99
CA ASN A 31 -11.68 -7.22 3.83
C ASN A 31 -12.12 -7.11 2.37
N GLY A 32 -11.19 -6.93 1.42
CA GLY A 32 -11.51 -6.77 0.00
C GLY A 32 -12.22 -7.99 -0.59
N ILE A 33 -11.71 -9.19 -0.29
CA ILE A 33 -12.30 -10.47 -0.73
C ILE A 33 -13.69 -10.67 -0.10
N THR A 34 -13.80 -10.41 1.21
CA THR A 34 -15.07 -10.56 1.93
C THR A 34 -16.12 -9.63 1.34
N MET A 35 -15.82 -8.33 1.22
CA MET A 35 -16.73 -7.34 0.62
C MET A 35 -17.12 -7.71 -0.82
N PHE A 36 -16.18 -8.17 -1.64
CA PHE A 36 -16.48 -8.58 -3.01
C PHE A 36 -17.46 -9.76 -3.09
N ARG A 37 -17.41 -10.67 -2.11
CA ARG A 37 -18.27 -11.86 -2.06
C ARG A 37 -19.68 -11.57 -1.52
N VAL A 38 -19.81 -10.60 -0.61
CA VAL A 38 -21.07 -10.37 0.13
C VAL A 38 -21.84 -9.13 -0.34
N LEU A 39 -21.17 -8.13 -0.92
CA LEU A 39 -21.81 -6.89 -1.35
C LEU A 39 -22.20 -6.96 -2.82
N GLU A 40 -23.31 -6.29 -3.16
CA GLU A 40 -23.60 -5.97 -4.55
C GLU A 40 -22.50 -5.08 -5.15
N ARG A 41 -22.25 -5.22 -6.45
CA ARG A 41 -21.15 -4.52 -7.14
C ARG A 41 -21.16 -3.00 -6.94
N PRO A 42 -22.30 -2.28 -6.97
CA PRO A 42 -22.33 -0.85 -6.69
C PRO A 42 -21.91 -0.52 -5.25
N ALA A 43 -22.39 -1.29 -4.26
CA ALA A 43 -22.03 -1.09 -2.85
C ALA A 43 -20.54 -1.36 -2.61
N PHE A 44 -20.01 -2.45 -3.19
CA PHE A 44 -18.57 -2.75 -3.19
C PHE A 44 -17.76 -1.60 -3.80
N ALA A 45 -18.15 -1.12 -4.98
CA ALA A 45 -17.44 -0.04 -5.66
C ALA A 45 -17.45 1.26 -4.85
N THR A 46 -18.57 1.59 -4.19
CA THR A 46 -18.67 2.75 -3.28
C THR A 46 -17.72 2.62 -2.10
N ALA A 47 -17.71 1.46 -1.41
CA ALA A 47 -16.80 1.22 -0.30
C ALA A 47 -15.33 1.30 -0.73
N GLN A 48 -14.97 0.69 -1.86
CA GLN A 48 -13.60 0.72 -2.39
C GLN A 48 -13.16 2.14 -2.78
N ASN A 49 -14.03 2.92 -3.44
CA ASN A 49 -13.70 4.31 -3.80
C ASN A 49 -13.46 5.20 -2.57
N ALA A 50 -14.11 4.92 -1.44
CA ALA A 50 -13.88 5.62 -0.19
C ALA A 50 -12.60 5.14 0.53
N LEU A 51 -12.35 3.83 0.52
CA LEU A 51 -11.23 3.21 1.24
C LEU A 51 -9.88 3.38 0.55
N PHE A 52 -9.81 3.24 -0.79
CA PHE A 52 -8.52 3.24 -1.49
C PHE A 52 -7.67 4.50 -1.32
N PRO A 53 -8.23 5.73 -1.32
CA PRO A 53 -7.43 6.92 -1.03
C PRO A 53 -6.79 6.87 0.36
N VAL A 54 -7.54 6.43 1.38
CA VAL A 54 -7.03 6.29 2.76
C VAL A 54 -5.98 5.19 2.82
N TYR A 55 -6.28 4.04 2.24
CA TYR A 55 -5.41 2.87 2.19
C TYR A 55 -4.05 3.18 1.54
N PHE A 56 -4.04 3.77 0.34
CA PHE A 56 -2.78 4.12 -0.33
C PHE A 56 -2.06 5.30 0.33
N THR A 57 -2.78 6.18 1.03
CA THR A 57 -2.16 7.22 1.88
C THR A 57 -1.40 6.58 3.04
N ILE A 58 -2.01 5.62 3.76
CA ILE A 58 -1.33 4.86 4.81
C ILE A 58 -0.09 4.16 4.26
N GLN A 59 -0.22 3.49 3.11
CA GLN A 59 0.90 2.82 2.45
C GLN A 59 2.01 3.76 1.95
N THR A 60 1.74 5.06 1.82
CA THR A 60 2.74 6.06 1.43
C THR A 60 3.35 6.73 2.66
N ALA A 61 2.51 7.13 3.63
CA ALA A 61 2.92 7.91 4.78
C ALA A 61 3.69 7.08 5.82
N LEU A 62 3.26 5.85 6.10
CA LEU A 62 3.90 5.03 7.15
C LEU A 62 5.33 4.59 6.78
N PRO A 63 5.68 4.21 5.54
CA PRO A 63 7.08 3.99 5.18
C PRO A 63 7.95 5.24 5.31
N ALA A 64 7.41 6.42 5.00
CA ALA A 64 8.14 7.67 5.21
C ALA A 64 8.37 7.94 6.71
N LEU A 65 7.36 7.69 7.55
CA LEU A 65 7.49 7.78 8.99
C LEU A 65 8.51 6.76 9.53
N MET A 66 8.49 5.52 9.04
CA MET A 66 9.48 4.49 9.37
C MET A 66 10.90 4.92 9.00
N ALA A 67 11.10 5.62 7.88
CA ALA A 67 12.41 6.15 7.51
C ALA A 67 12.90 7.23 8.48
N LEU A 68 12.00 8.11 8.94
CA LEU A 68 12.31 9.15 9.93
C LEU A 68 12.59 8.58 11.31
N THR A 69 11.87 7.51 11.68
CA THR A 69 11.96 6.85 12.99
C THR A 69 12.86 5.61 12.97
N TYR A 70 13.66 5.42 11.92
CA TYR A 70 14.51 4.25 11.81
C TYR A 70 15.38 4.08 13.07
N PRO A 71 15.29 2.94 13.77
CA PRO A 71 16.01 2.78 15.02
C PRO A 71 17.51 2.58 14.74
N GLY A 72 18.34 3.38 15.41
CA GLY A 72 19.76 3.08 15.51
C GLY A 72 19.96 1.78 16.29
N SER A 73 21.09 1.11 16.11
CA SER A 73 21.47 -0.06 16.89
C SER A 73 22.79 0.19 17.63
N ARG A 74 22.89 -0.33 18.85
CA ARG A 74 24.15 -0.43 19.58
C ARG A 74 24.61 -1.88 19.54
N GLY A 75 25.62 -2.18 18.74
CA GLY A 75 26.21 -3.50 18.64
C GLY A 75 27.64 -3.54 19.18
N LEU A 76 28.21 -4.75 19.25
CA LEU A 76 29.63 -4.98 19.60
C LEU A 76 30.62 -4.22 18.68
N LEU A 77 30.20 -3.87 17.47
CA LEU A 77 31.01 -3.19 16.45
C LEU A 77 30.79 -1.66 16.40
N GLY A 78 30.03 -1.08 17.34
CA GLY A 78 29.80 0.36 17.47
C GLY A 78 28.34 0.80 17.41
N GLU A 79 28.12 2.10 17.53
CA GLU A 79 26.78 2.73 17.45
C GLU A 79 26.40 3.03 16.00
N GLN A 80 25.30 2.45 15.52
CA GLN A 80 24.65 2.89 14.28
C GLN A 80 23.78 4.11 14.58
N ALA A 81 23.91 5.14 13.74
CA ALA A 81 23.06 6.32 13.82
C ALA A 81 21.58 5.92 13.69
N SER A 82 20.68 6.71 14.29
CA SER A 82 19.24 6.57 14.10
C SER A 82 18.73 7.41 12.92
N SER A 83 17.43 7.33 12.66
CA SER A 83 16.72 8.11 11.65
C SER A 83 17.28 7.92 10.24
N ILE A 84 17.08 8.91 9.36
CA ILE A 84 17.50 8.84 7.95
C ILE A 84 19.00 8.55 7.83
N THR A 85 19.84 9.14 8.69
CA THR A 85 21.29 8.92 8.65
C THR A 85 21.65 7.45 8.86
N GLY A 86 20.99 6.80 9.83
CA GLY A 86 21.12 5.35 10.05
C GLY A 86 20.63 4.52 8.88
N LEU A 87 19.47 4.88 8.33
CA LEU A 87 18.88 4.17 7.22
C LEU A 87 19.77 4.19 5.96
N LEU A 88 20.45 5.31 5.71
CA LEU A 88 21.32 5.51 4.55
C LEU A 88 22.70 4.84 4.67
N GLN A 89 23.03 4.25 5.82
CA GLN A 89 24.27 3.49 5.98
C GLN A 89 24.32 2.30 5.02
N GLU A 90 25.49 2.02 4.44
CA GLU A 90 25.67 0.97 3.44
C GLU A 90 25.27 -0.42 3.96
N SER A 91 25.55 -0.71 5.23
CA SER A 91 25.15 -1.94 5.93
C SER A 91 23.63 -2.15 5.96
N ASN A 92 22.85 -1.07 5.85
CA ASN A 92 21.39 -1.07 5.91
C ASN A 92 20.73 -1.03 4.53
N ARG A 93 21.53 -0.97 3.45
CA ARG A 93 21.04 -0.78 2.08
C ARG A 93 19.99 -1.83 1.67
N TYR A 94 20.28 -3.10 1.88
CA TYR A 94 19.41 -4.20 1.45
C TYR A 94 18.44 -4.66 2.55
N THR A 95 18.81 -4.49 3.81
CA THR A 95 18.03 -4.97 4.96
C THR A 95 16.94 -3.98 5.36
N ALA A 96 17.13 -2.67 5.13
CA ALA A 96 16.19 -1.63 5.55
C ALA A 96 15.86 -0.62 4.46
N LEU A 97 16.86 0.03 3.84
CA LEU A 97 16.63 1.12 2.89
C LEU A 97 15.84 0.66 1.67
N LEU A 98 16.29 -0.41 1.01
CA LEU A 98 15.63 -0.96 -0.17
C LEU A 98 14.16 -1.34 0.11
N PRO A 99 13.83 -2.18 1.12
CA PRO A 99 12.44 -2.53 1.36
C PRO A 99 11.58 -1.33 1.79
N ILE A 100 12.07 -0.43 2.66
CA ILE A 100 11.30 0.77 3.06
C ILE A 100 11.04 1.68 1.85
N ALA A 101 12.04 1.89 0.99
CA ALA A 101 11.87 2.66 -0.24
C ALA A 101 10.89 1.98 -1.21
N THR A 102 10.94 0.67 -1.36
CA THR A 102 9.97 -0.09 -2.16
C THR A 102 8.55 0.07 -1.64
N MET A 103 8.33 -0.03 -0.33
CA MET A 103 7.01 0.21 0.28
C MET A 103 6.51 1.63 -0.02
N PHE A 104 7.35 2.64 0.19
CA PHE A 104 7.00 4.04 -0.08
C PHE A 104 6.62 4.25 -1.55
N LEU A 105 7.47 3.82 -2.48
CA LEU A 105 7.28 4.05 -3.91
C LEU A 105 6.06 3.30 -4.45
N THR A 106 5.82 2.07 -4.00
CA THR A 106 4.63 1.30 -4.43
C THR A 106 3.34 1.94 -3.93
N GLY A 107 3.30 2.38 -2.67
CA GLY A 107 2.18 3.16 -2.12
C GLY A 107 1.95 4.46 -2.90
N LEU A 108 3.02 5.23 -3.13
CA LEU A 108 2.96 6.53 -3.82
C LEU A 108 2.49 6.40 -5.27
N VAL A 109 2.99 5.42 -6.02
CA VAL A 109 2.57 5.18 -7.40
C VAL A 109 1.09 4.78 -7.45
N ASN A 110 0.63 3.94 -6.54
CA ASN A 110 -0.79 3.61 -6.45
C ASN A 110 -1.63 4.85 -6.11
N LEU A 111 -1.23 5.64 -5.12
CA LEU A 111 -1.95 6.83 -4.68
C LEU A 111 -2.03 7.93 -5.75
N ALA A 112 -0.88 8.30 -6.32
CA ALA A 112 -0.75 9.50 -7.16
C ALA A 112 -0.94 9.22 -8.66
N VAL A 113 -0.79 7.97 -9.11
CA VAL A 113 -0.84 7.63 -10.54
C VAL A 113 -1.95 6.65 -10.87
N VAL A 114 -2.00 5.48 -10.22
CA VAL A 114 -2.91 4.40 -10.63
C VAL A 114 -4.35 4.66 -10.15
N LEU A 115 -4.52 5.14 -8.92
CA LEU A 115 -5.83 5.46 -8.35
C LEU A 115 -6.56 6.54 -9.17
N PRO A 116 -5.99 7.73 -9.48
CA PRO A 116 -6.68 8.75 -10.26
C PRO A 116 -7.09 8.27 -11.65
N LYS A 117 -6.21 7.50 -12.32
CA LYS A 117 -6.51 6.90 -13.63
C LYS A 117 -7.68 5.91 -13.54
N THR A 118 -7.71 5.09 -12.49
CA THR A 118 -8.78 4.11 -12.27
C THR A 118 -10.11 4.81 -12.02
N VAL A 119 -10.12 5.87 -11.21
CA VAL A 119 -11.33 6.68 -10.96
C VAL A 119 -11.85 7.33 -12.25
N THR A 120 -10.97 7.85 -13.10
CA THR A 120 -11.36 8.39 -14.41
C THR A 120 -12.03 7.34 -15.30
N VAL A 121 -11.43 6.14 -15.40
CA VAL A 121 -12.03 5.03 -16.16
C VAL A 121 -13.35 4.58 -15.55
N MET A 122 -13.48 4.54 -14.23
CA MET A 122 -14.74 4.21 -13.54
C MET A 122 -15.83 5.23 -13.84
N LYS A 123 -15.53 6.53 -13.84
CA LYS A 123 -16.48 7.58 -14.23
C LYS A 123 -16.93 7.42 -15.67
N ALA A 124 -16.01 7.13 -16.60
CA ALA A 124 -16.33 6.88 -17.99
C ALA A 124 -17.21 5.62 -18.16
N ARG A 125 -16.93 4.55 -17.40
CA ARG A 125 -17.80 3.36 -17.35
C ARG A 125 -19.21 3.72 -16.91
N TYR A 126 -19.39 4.46 -15.81
CA TYR A 126 -20.74 4.86 -15.37
C TYR A 126 -21.49 5.72 -16.39
N ALA A 127 -20.80 6.64 -17.08
CA ALA A 127 -21.40 7.40 -18.17
C ALA A 127 -21.85 6.49 -19.32
N GLN A 128 -21.00 5.53 -19.69
CA GLN A 128 -21.32 4.56 -20.74
C GLN A 128 -22.46 3.62 -20.33
N GLU A 129 -22.54 3.20 -19.06
CA GLU A 129 -23.66 2.39 -18.56
C GLU A 129 -25.00 3.11 -18.72
N LYS A 130 -25.02 4.44 -18.52
CA LYS A 130 -26.22 5.26 -18.72
C LYS A 130 -26.59 5.40 -20.20
N LYS A 131 -25.59 5.52 -21.08
CA LYS A 131 -25.75 5.61 -22.54
C LYS A 131 -26.26 4.29 -23.13
N ASP A 132 -25.70 3.17 -22.67
CA ASP A 132 -26.04 1.83 -23.17
C ASP A 132 -27.30 1.25 -22.51
N GLY A 133 -27.77 1.83 -21.39
CA GLY A 133 -28.85 1.26 -20.59
C GLY A 133 -28.50 -0.10 -19.97
N LYS A 134 -27.21 -0.41 -19.84
CA LYS A 134 -26.68 -1.72 -19.45
C LYS A 134 -25.46 -1.58 -18.54
N LYS A 135 -25.36 -2.39 -17.48
CA LYS A 135 -24.24 -2.30 -16.54
C LYS A 135 -22.99 -2.92 -17.12
N SER A 136 -21.83 -2.38 -16.77
CA SER A 136 -20.53 -2.81 -17.27
C SER A 136 -20.15 -4.25 -16.90
N TYR A 137 -20.87 -4.85 -15.96
CA TYR A 137 -20.68 -6.21 -15.45
C TYR A 137 -21.82 -7.18 -15.79
N ASP A 138 -22.81 -6.74 -16.57
CA ASP A 138 -23.88 -7.63 -17.06
C ASP A 138 -23.33 -8.61 -18.11
N ALA A 139 -24.10 -9.65 -18.42
CA ALA A 139 -23.77 -10.60 -19.48
C ALA A 139 -23.60 -9.92 -20.85
N ALA A 140 -22.71 -10.44 -21.69
CA ALA A 140 -22.47 -9.96 -23.05
C ALA A 140 -23.76 -10.00 -23.93
N PRO A 141 -23.84 -9.23 -25.04
CA PRO A 141 -22.83 -8.31 -25.57
C PRO A 141 -22.86 -6.93 -24.91
N HIS A 142 -21.70 -6.27 -24.88
CA HIS A 142 -21.53 -4.85 -24.50
C HIS A 142 -21.15 -4.03 -25.74
N SER A 143 -21.41 -2.73 -25.73
CA SER A 143 -20.92 -1.82 -26.78
C SER A 143 -19.39 -1.91 -26.91
N GLN A 144 -18.84 -1.59 -28.09
CA GLN A 144 -17.38 -1.56 -28.29
C GLN A 144 -16.70 -0.59 -27.33
N GLU A 145 -17.35 0.54 -27.05
CA GLU A 145 -16.89 1.56 -26.10
C GLU A 145 -16.82 1.00 -24.66
N MET A 146 -17.88 0.31 -24.19
CA MET A 146 -17.86 -0.34 -22.89
C MET A 146 -16.81 -1.45 -22.80
N GLN A 147 -16.60 -2.23 -23.86
CA GLN A 147 -15.55 -3.26 -23.90
C GLN A 147 -14.15 -2.65 -23.73
N ALA A 148 -13.86 -1.54 -24.43
CA ALA A 148 -12.59 -0.83 -24.29
C ALA A 148 -12.37 -0.28 -22.88
N LEU A 149 -13.43 0.26 -22.26
CA LEU A 149 -13.40 0.76 -20.88
C LEU A 149 -13.21 -0.38 -19.87
N ASN A 150 -13.89 -1.51 -20.03
CA ASN A 150 -13.72 -2.70 -19.18
C ASN A 150 -12.29 -3.26 -19.27
N LYS A 151 -11.71 -3.32 -20.47
CA LYS A 151 -10.31 -3.72 -20.66
C LYS A 151 -9.34 -2.75 -19.97
N SER A 152 -9.58 -1.46 -20.09
CA SER A 152 -8.77 -0.42 -19.43
C SER A 152 -8.85 -0.52 -17.90
N PHE A 153 -10.06 -0.73 -17.37
CA PHE A 153 -10.27 -0.95 -15.93
C PHE A 153 -9.53 -2.21 -15.44
N GLY A 154 -9.69 -3.33 -16.14
CA GLY A 154 -9.00 -4.58 -15.79
C GLY A 154 -7.48 -4.44 -15.78
N LYS A 155 -6.91 -3.72 -16.76
CA LYS A 155 -5.47 -3.44 -16.82
C LYS A 155 -5.01 -2.58 -15.64
N LEU A 156 -5.70 -1.49 -15.32
CA LEU A 156 -5.35 -0.61 -14.21
C LEU A 156 -5.47 -1.34 -12.87
N HIS A 157 -6.54 -2.11 -12.67
CA HIS A 157 -6.73 -2.93 -11.49
C HIS A 157 -5.58 -3.94 -11.32
N GLY A 158 -5.25 -4.70 -12.36
CA GLY A 158 -4.15 -5.66 -12.32
C GLY A 158 -2.78 -5.03 -12.03
N ILE A 159 -2.50 -3.87 -12.61
CA ILE A 159 -1.27 -3.10 -12.31
C ILE A 159 -1.24 -2.70 -10.83
N SER A 160 -2.34 -2.15 -10.31
CA SER A 160 -2.42 -1.73 -8.91
C SER A 160 -2.19 -2.89 -7.95
N THR A 161 -2.84 -4.04 -8.23
CA THR A 161 -2.67 -5.27 -7.44
C THR A 161 -1.23 -5.77 -7.44
N LEU A 162 -0.55 -5.76 -8.60
CA LEU A 162 0.85 -6.18 -8.69
C LEU A 162 1.78 -5.24 -7.90
N ILE A 163 1.60 -3.93 -8.04
CA ILE A 163 2.36 -2.92 -7.28
C ILE A 163 2.16 -3.12 -5.77
N ASN A 164 0.91 -3.33 -5.35
CA ASN A 164 0.59 -3.59 -3.94
C ASN A 164 1.21 -4.90 -3.43
N LEU A 165 1.25 -5.95 -4.26
CA LEU A 165 1.91 -7.22 -3.91
C LEU A 165 3.43 -7.05 -3.73
N VAL A 166 4.09 -6.30 -4.62
CA VAL A 166 5.53 -5.97 -4.48
C VAL A 166 5.78 -5.22 -3.18
N GLY A 167 4.96 -4.21 -2.86
CA GLY A 167 5.04 -3.48 -1.59
C GLY A 167 4.85 -4.41 -0.38
N PHE A 168 3.88 -5.32 -0.44
CA PHE A 168 3.62 -6.28 0.63
C PHE A 168 4.78 -7.27 0.85
N ILE A 169 5.41 -7.76 -0.23
CA ILE A 169 6.62 -8.59 -0.12
C ILE A 169 7.75 -7.82 0.58
N ALA A 170 7.95 -6.55 0.23
CA ALA A 170 8.93 -5.70 0.90
C ALA A 170 8.62 -5.54 2.40
N MET A 171 7.34 -5.38 2.78
CA MET A 171 6.93 -5.32 4.20
C MET A 171 7.29 -6.60 4.96
N ILE A 172 7.09 -7.77 4.33
CA ILE A 172 7.47 -9.06 4.92
C ILE A 172 8.99 -9.16 5.07
N GLN A 173 9.74 -8.86 4.00
CA GLN A 173 11.20 -8.89 4.02
C GLN A 173 11.77 -7.98 5.12
N TYR A 174 11.24 -6.77 5.25
CA TYR A 174 11.64 -5.85 6.30
C TYR A 174 11.32 -6.36 7.71
N GLY A 175 10.21 -7.09 7.88
CA GLY A 175 9.84 -7.70 9.16
C GLY A 175 10.92 -8.63 9.71
N PHE A 176 11.52 -9.45 8.85
CA PHE A 176 12.66 -10.30 9.23
C PHE A 176 13.89 -9.48 9.61
N SER A 177 14.23 -8.46 8.82
CA SER A 177 15.36 -7.55 9.14
C SER A 177 15.15 -6.78 10.44
N LEU A 178 13.91 -6.41 10.74
CA LEU A 178 13.53 -5.70 11.95
C LEU A 178 13.59 -6.63 13.17
N ALA A 179 13.11 -7.87 13.04
CA ALA A 179 13.21 -8.88 14.11
C ALA A 179 14.66 -9.15 14.52
N ALA A 180 15.58 -9.25 13.55
CA ALA A 180 17.01 -9.43 13.81
C ALA A 180 17.69 -8.25 14.56
N ARG A 181 16.98 -7.14 14.79
CA ARG A 181 17.43 -6.01 15.61
C ARG A 181 16.81 -5.97 17.00
N LEU A 182 15.78 -6.80 17.24
CA LEU A 182 15.09 -6.94 18.52
C LEU A 182 15.70 -8.06 19.37
N ASP A 183 16.37 -9.01 18.72
CA ASP A 183 17.21 -10.05 19.32
C ASP A 183 18.63 -9.55 19.59
#